data_AF-A0A9E4FV47-F1
#
_entry.id   AF-A0A9E4FV47-F1
#
_cell.length_a   1.000
_cell.length_b   1.000
_cell.length_c   1.000
_cell.angle_alpha   90.00
_cell.angle_beta   90.00
_cell.angle_gamma   90.00
#
_symmetry.space_group_name_H-M   'P 1'
#
loop_
_entity.id
_entity.type
_entity.pdbx_description
1 polymer ?
#
loop_
_entity_poly.entity_id
_entity_poly.type
_entity_poly.pdbx_seq_one_letter_code
_entity_poly.pdbx_strand_id
1 'polypeptide(L)' 'MNHAHMRRAIELSRHAVNTNLGGPFGAVVVRGNKVVAEGFNRVTSSLDPTAHAEVTAIRAACQALGTHELTGCE' A
#
# COMPACT_ATOMS: atom_id res chain seq x y z
N MET A 1 10.67 -10.27 0.95
CA MET A 1 9.54 -10.11 0.01
C MET A 1 9.56 -11.23 -1.03
N ASN A 2 8.41 -11.77 -1.46
CA ASN A 2 8.36 -12.83 -2.48
C ASN A 2 7.44 -12.47 -3.68
N HIS A 3 7.42 -13.33 -4.71
CA HIS A 3 6.62 -13.10 -5.91
C HIS A 3 5.11 -12.94 -5.64
N ALA A 4 4.57 -13.54 -4.57
CA ALA A 4 3.16 -13.38 -4.22
C ALA A 4 2.86 -11.97 -3.70
N HIS A 5 3.77 -11.37 -2.92
CA HIS A 5 3.63 -9.98 -2.45
C HIS A 5 3.63 -8.99 -3.61
N MET A 6 4.49 -9.20 -4.62
CA MET A 6 4.50 -8.36 -5.82
C MET A 6 3.26 -8.54 -6.70
N ARG A 7 2.73 -9.77 -6.83
CA ARG A 7 1.43 -9.97 -7.49
C ARG A 7 0.31 -9.23 -6.77
N ARG A 8 0.34 -9.22 -5.43
CA ARG A 8 -0.65 -8.48 -4.64
C ARG A 8 -0.59 -6.97 -4.87
N ALA A 9 0.61 -6.39 -4.92
CA ALA A 9 0.80 -4.97 -5.26
C ALA A 9 0.24 -4.63 -6.67
N ILE A 10 0.43 -5.52 -7.64
CA ILE A 10 -0.12 -5.36 -9.01
C ILE A 10 -1.66 -5.44 -9.00
N GLU A 11 -2.26 -6.34 -8.21
CA GLU A 11 -3.72 -6.42 -8.05
C GLU A 11 -4.29 -5.11 -7.47
N LEU A 12 -3.63 -4.52 -6.48
CA LEU A 12 -4.02 -3.24 -5.89
C LEU A 12 -3.91 -2.09 -6.89
N SER A 13 -2.85 -2.07 -7.70
CA SER A 13 -2.70 -1.11 -8.82
C SER A 13 -3.87 -1.20 -9.80
N ARG A 14 -4.24 -2.43 -10.21
CA ARG A 14 -5.40 -2.66 -11.10
C ARG A 14 -6.71 -2.23 -10.44
N HIS A 15 -6.87 -2.50 -9.14
CA HIS A 15 -8.06 -2.10 -8.40
C HIS A 15 -8.24 -0.56 -8.40
N ALA A 16 -7.17 0.20 -8.15
CA ALA A 16 -7.21 1.66 -8.14
C ALA A 16 -7.74 2.24 -9.47
N VAL A 17 -7.25 1.71 -10.59
CA VAL A 17 -7.68 2.12 -11.93
C VAL A 17 -9.11 1.67 -12.23
N ASN A 18 -9.43 0.39 -11.99
CA ASN A 18 -10.73 -0.18 -12.31
C ASN A 18 -11.88 0.46 -11.51
N THR A 19 -11.59 0.98 -10.32
CA THR A 19 -12.56 1.68 -9.47
C THR A 19 -12.50 3.20 -9.62
N ASN A 20 -11.61 3.71 -10.48
CA ASN A 20 -11.37 5.14 -10.67
C ASN A 20 -11.03 5.89 -9.37
N LEU A 21 -10.43 5.19 -8.40
CA LEU A 21 -10.02 5.76 -7.11
C LEU A 21 -8.61 6.36 -7.15
N GLY A 22 -7.78 6.01 -8.14
CA GLY A 22 -6.49 6.65 -8.35
C GLY A 22 -5.66 6.02 -9.46
N GLY A 23 -4.39 6.41 -9.52
CA GLY A 23 -3.45 5.96 -10.56
C GLY A 23 -3.01 4.49 -10.42
N PRO A 24 -2.30 3.94 -11.42
CA PRO A 24 -1.92 2.52 -11.53
C PRO A 24 -0.79 2.11 -10.58
N PHE A 25 -0.92 2.40 -9.28
CA PHE A 25 0.08 2.08 -8.27
C PHE A 25 -0.56 1.39 -7.06
N GLY A 26 0.09 0.31 -6.61
CA GLY A 26 -0.28 -0.47 -5.45
C GLY A 26 0.98 -0.84 -4.67
N ALA A 27 0.85 -0.99 -3.35
CA ALA A 27 1.94 -1.29 -2.45
C ALA A 27 1.45 -2.21 -1.32
N VAL A 28 2.35 -3.02 -0.80
CA VAL A 28 2.13 -3.85 0.38
C VAL A 28 3.30 -3.65 1.33
N VAL A 29 3.03 -3.65 2.63
CA VAL A 29 4.07 -3.72 3.67
C VAL A 29 4.03 -5.12 4.25
N VAL A 30 5.18 -5.75 4.34
CA VAL A 30 5.34 -7.14 4.77
C VAL A 30 6.25 -7.19 5.98
N ARG A 31 5.91 -8.00 6.99
CA ARG A 31 6.82 -8.35 8.10
C ARG A 31 7.07 -9.85 8.08
N GLY A 32 8.29 -10.25 7.72
CA GLY A 32 8.60 -11.65 7.39
C GLY A 32 7.86 -12.10 6.13
N ASN A 33 6.91 -13.03 6.25
CA ASN A 33 6.08 -13.49 5.13
C ASN A 33 4.64 -12.95 5.16
N LYS A 34 4.28 -12.18 6.20
CA LYS A 34 2.91 -11.71 6.42
C LYS A 34 2.76 -10.28 5.91
N VAL A 35 1.75 -10.05 5.06
CA VAL A 35 1.30 -8.69 4.71
C VAL A 35 0.67 -8.07 5.95
N VAL A 36 1.21 -6.95 6.42
CA VAL A 36 0.70 -6.19 7.57
C VAL A 36 -0.15 -5.00 7.16
N ALA A 37 0.06 -4.47 5.95
CA ALA A 37 -0.78 -3.42 5.37
C ALA A 37 -0.72 -3.43 3.84
N GLU A 38 -1.74 -2.83 3.25
CA GLU A 38 -1.89 -2.65 1.81
C GLU A 38 -2.24 -1.20 1.51
N GLY A 39 -1.81 -0.70 0.36
CA GLY A 39 -2.12 0.63 -0.11
C GLY A 39 -2.22 0.68 -1.63
N PHE A 40 -3.01 1.62 -2.12
CA PHE A 40 -3.09 1.96 -3.54
C PHE A 40 -3.19 3.47 -3.68
N ASN A 41 -2.84 3.99 -4.86
CA ASN A 41 -2.88 5.43 -5.10
C ASN A 41 -4.32 5.97 -4.96
N ARG A 42 -4.48 7.05 -4.21
CA ARG A 42 -5.77 7.71 -3.97
C ARG A 42 -5.72 9.22 -4.18
N VAL A 43 -4.68 9.74 -4.82
CA VAL A 43 -4.42 11.19 -4.96
C VAL A 43 -5.65 11.97 -5.40
N THR A 44 -6.32 11.51 -6.45
CA THR A 44 -7.49 12.19 -7.02
C THR A 44 -8.77 11.93 -6.22
N SER A 45 -9.00 10.70 -5.74
CA SER A 45 -10.23 10.37 -5.00
C SER A 45 -10.27 10.95 -3.58
N SER A 46 -9.12 11.17 -2.95
CA SER A 46 -9.04 11.73 -1.59
C SER A 46 -8.62 13.20 -1.55
N LEU A 47 -8.38 13.85 -2.70
CA LEU A 47 -7.86 15.22 -2.78
C LEU A 47 -6.59 15.44 -1.92
N ASP A 48 -5.76 14.41 -1.81
CA ASP A 48 -4.51 14.43 -1.05
C ASP A 48 -3.34 14.14 -2.01
N PRO A 49 -2.54 15.13 -2.40
CA PRO A 49 -1.42 14.92 -3.32
C PRO A 49 -0.36 13.95 -2.77
N THR A 50 -0.37 13.66 -1.47
CA THR A 50 0.55 12.73 -0.82
C THR A 50 0.03 11.29 -0.75
N ALA A 51 -1.24 11.03 -1.13
CA ALA A 51 -1.88 9.72 -1.04
C ALA A 51 -1.43 8.74 -2.15
N HIS A 52 -0.12 8.62 -2.31
CA HIS A 52 0.55 7.60 -3.12
C HIS A 52 0.39 6.22 -2.47
N ALA A 53 0.52 5.15 -3.26
CA ALA A 53 0.28 3.79 -2.78
C ALA A 53 1.19 3.43 -1.60
N GLU A 54 2.47 3.79 -1.70
CA GLU A 54 3.51 3.60 -0.70
C GLU A 54 3.18 4.35 0.58
N VAL A 55 2.79 5.63 0.47
CA VAL A 55 2.45 6.47 1.61
C VAL A 55 1.19 5.94 2.32
N THR A 56 0.17 5.53 1.56
CA THR A 56 -1.03 4.92 2.10
C THR A 56 -0.72 3.60 2.82
N ALA A 57 0.12 2.74 2.25
CA ALA A 57 0.52 1.47 2.86
C ALA A 57 1.36 1.68 4.14
N ILE A 58 2.30 2.63 4.14
CA ILE A 58 3.10 3.00 5.32
C ILE A 58 2.21 3.53 6.44
N ARG A 59 1.31 4.49 6.14
CA ARG A 59 0.36 5.04 7.12
C ARG A 59 -0.48 3.92 7.76
N ALA A 60 -1.00 3.01 6.94
CA ALA A 60 -1.79 1.87 7.41
C ALA A 60 -0.96 0.88 8.25
N ALA A 61 0.28 0.59 7.85
CA ALA A 61 1.18 -0.30 8.61
C ALA A 61 1.52 0.26 9.99
N CYS A 62 1.87 1.55 10.05
CA CYS A 62 2.15 2.26 11.31
C CYS A 62 0.95 2.19 12.27
N GLN A 63 -0.26 2.43 11.76
CA GLN A 63 -1.50 2.32 12.56
C GLN A 63 -1.75 0.87 13.03
N ALA A 64 -1.61 -0.12 12.16
CA ALA A 64 -1.85 -1.53 12.49
C ALA A 64 -0.84 -2.07 13.52
N LEU A 65 0.40 -1.59 13.49
CA LEU A 65 1.48 -2.02 14.38
C LEU A 65 1.65 -1.14 15.62
N GLY A 66 0.92 -0.03 15.72
CA GLY A 66 1.02 0.91 16.85
C GLY A 66 2.40 1.57 16.97
N THR A 67 3.08 1.83 15.85
CA THR A 67 4.43 2.40 15.81
C THR A 67 4.57 3.41 14.68
N HIS A 68 5.57 4.29 14.74
CA HIS A 68 5.93 5.21 13.66
C HIS A 68 7.12 4.71 12.84
N GLU A 69 7.71 3.56 13.21
CA GLU A 69 8.85 2.95 12.54
C GLU A 69 8.49 1.55 12.05
N LEU A 70 8.94 1.20 10.84
CA LEU A 70 8.68 -0.09 10.20
C LEU A 70 9.91 -1.00 10.18
N THR A 71 10.76 -0.93 11.21
CA THR A 71 11.90 -1.83 11.36
C THR A 71 11.46 -3.29 11.26
N GLY A 72 12.19 -4.07 10.46
CA GLY A 72 11.88 -5.47 10.16
C GLY A 72 10.72 -5.68 9.16
N CYS A 73 10.23 -4.61 8.53
CA CYS A 73 9.32 -4.70 7.40
C CYS A 73 10.04 -4.47 6.06
N GLU A 74 9.44 -5.00 5.00
CA GLU A 74 9.78 -4.79 3.58
C GLU A 74 8.58 -4.24 2.82
#